data_AF-A0A3D3DNZ0-F1
#
_entry.id   AF-A0A3D3DNZ0-F1
#
_cell.length_a   1.000
_cell.length_b   1.000
_cell.length_c   1.000
_cell.angle_alpha   90.00
_cell.angle_beta   90.00
_cell.angle_gamma   90.00
#
_symmetry.space_group_name_H-M   'P 1'
#
loop_
_entity.id
_entity.type
_entity.pdbx_description
1 polymer ?
#
loop_
_entity_poly.entity_id
_entity_poly.type
_entity_poly.pdbx_seq_one_letter_code
_entity_poly.pdbx_strand_id
1 'polypeptide(L)'
;MPDSTAALIDARVDCLQYCNWSRKIFSQMREGGLDAVHVTICYHEDFCETAANVADWNRRFLDYSDLIMPGRFAEDVLAARQSDRTAIFFGFQNCSPIEADVGLVEVCHQLGARFMQLSYNN
;
A
#
# COMPACT_ATOMS: atom_id res chain seq x y z
N MET A 1 -14.20 3.76 -25.81
CA MET A 1 -13.75 3.73 -24.40
C MET A 1 -12.82 4.90 -24.20
N PRO A 2 -12.88 5.64 -23.09
CA PRO A 2 -11.87 6.67 -22.83
C PRO A 2 -10.50 6.01 -22.71
N ASP A 3 -9.48 6.69 -23.23
CA ASP A 3 -8.08 6.24 -23.23
C ASP A 3 -7.61 6.01 -21.79
N SER A 4 -7.12 4.80 -21.49
CA SER A 4 -6.65 4.42 -20.13
C SER A 4 -5.53 5.33 -19.63
N THR A 5 -4.78 5.93 -20.54
CA THR A 5 -3.74 6.91 -20.25
C THR A 5 -4.33 8.20 -19.70
N ALA A 6 -5.43 8.69 -20.26
CA ALA A 6 -6.12 9.88 -19.78
C ALA A 6 -6.80 9.67 -18.43
N ALA A 7 -7.24 8.44 -18.13
CA ALA A 7 -7.84 8.08 -16.84
C ALA A 7 -6.84 8.10 -15.67
N LEU A 8 -5.54 7.87 -15.93
CA LEU A 8 -4.49 8.00 -14.91
C LEU A 8 -4.11 9.46 -14.62
N ILE A 9 -4.31 10.38 -15.56
CA ILE A 9 -3.94 11.81 -15.40
C ILE A 9 -4.72 12.49 -14.26
N ASP A 10 -5.91 11.96 -13.91
CA ASP A 10 -6.76 12.48 -12.84
C ASP A 10 -6.82 11.55 -11.62
N ALA A 11 -5.91 10.58 -11.49
CA ALA A 11 -5.88 9.69 -10.33
C ALA A 11 -5.41 10.45 -9.08
N ARG A 12 -6.11 10.27 -7.95
CA ARG A 12 -5.75 10.91 -6.69
C ARG A 12 -5.01 9.93 -5.77
N VAL A 13 -3.73 10.21 -5.53
CA VAL A 13 -2.84 9.33 -4.76
C VAL A 13 -2.28 10.04 -3.54
N ASP A 14 -2.40 9.42 -2.36
CA ASP A 14 -1.61 9.79 -1.18
C ASP A 14 -0.32 8.96 -1.17
N CYS A 15 0.81 9.63 -1.31
CA CYS A 15 2.10 9.00 -1.54
C CYS A 15 2.82 8.54 -0.27
N LEU A 16 2.28 8.80 0.94
CA LEU A 16 2.83 8.26 2.18
C LEU A 16 1.87 8.45 3.35
N GLN A 17 1.37 7.35 3.91
CA GLN A 17 0.48 7.38 5.07
C GLN A 17 0.84 6.34 6.13
N TYR A 18 0.81 6.77 7.39
CA TYR A 18 1.08 5.92 8.55
C TYR A 18 0.19 6.34 9.72
N CYS A 19 -0.82 5.54 10.03
CA CYS A 19 -1.81 5.85 11.05
C CYS A 19 -2.44 4.59 11.65
N ASN A 20 -3.27 4.76 12.67
CA ASN A 20 -4.06 3.67 13.25
C ASN A 20 -5.23 3.30 12.33
N TRP A 21 -4.97 2.35 11.41
CA TRP A 21 -5.92 1.91 10.39
C TRP A 21 -7.23 1.41 10.99
N SER A 22 -8.34 1.93 10.47
CA SER A 22 -9.69 1.57 10.91
C SER A 22 -10.68 1.82 9.78
N ARG A 23 -11.89 1.22 9.88
CA ARG A 23 -12.97 1.48 8.92
C ARG A 23 -13.23 2.98 8.71
N LYS A 24 -13.20 3.77 9.79
CA LYS A 24 -13.38 5.23 9.73
C LYS A 24 -12.36 5.87 8.78
N ILE A 25 -11.08 5.53 8.94
CA ILE A 25 -10.01 6.06 8.11
C ILE A 25 -10.22 5.65 6.63
N PHE A 26 -10.57 4.38 6.37
CA PHE A 26 -10.88 3.91 5.02
C PHE A 26 -12.08 4.63 4.39
N SER A 27 -13.15 4.87 5.15
CA SER A 27 -14.29 5.66 4.69
C SER A 27 -13.88 7.10 4.37
N GLN A 28 -13.04 7.73 5.18
CA GLN A 28 -12.52 9.07 4.90
C GLN A 28 -11.65 9.12 3.64
N MET A 29 -10.89 8.07 3.32
CA MET A 29 -10.19 7.98 2.03
C MET A 29 -11.17 7.98 0.86
N ARG A 30 -12.27 7.22 0.97
CA ARG A 30 -13.32 7.19 -0.06
C ARG A 30 -14.01 8.55 -0.20
N GLU A 31 -14.40 9.16 0.91
CA GLU A 31 -14.99 10.52 0.93
C GLU A 31 -14.04 11.56 0.31
N GLY A 32 -12.72 11.41 0.52
CA GLY A 32 -11.69 12.24 -0.10
C GLY A 32 -11.40 11.93 -1.58
N GLY A 33 -12.01 10.89 -2.13
CA GLY A 33 -11.81 10.43 -3.51
C GLY A 33 -10.41 9.88 -3.77
N LEU A 34 -9.76 9.25 -2.78
CA LEU A 34 -8.44 8.67 -2.96
C LEU A 34 -8.52 7.34 -3.73
N ASP A 35 -7.90 7.30 -4.91
CA ASP A 35 -7.82 6.10 -5.74
C ASP A 35 -6.72 5.15 -5.26
N ALA A 36 -5.63 5.70 -4.70
CA ALA A 36 -4.56 4.91 -4.11
C ALA A 36 -3.90 5.58 -2.90
N VAL A 37 -3.37 4.74 -2.01
CA VAL A 37 -2.59 5.18 -0.85
C VAL A 37 -1.38 4.26 -0.69
N HIS A 38 -0.18 4.86 -0.60
CA HIS A 38 1.02 4.17 -0.14
C HIS A 38 1.05 4.16 1.39
N VAL A 39 0.98 2.98 1.96
CA VAL A 39 0.99 2.77 3.42
C VAL A 39 2.34 2.27 3.89
N THR A 40 2.85 2.88 4.96
CA THR A 40 4.04 2.40 5.65
C THR A 40 3.67 1.14 6.44
N ILE A 41 4.34 0.04 6.16
CA ILE A 41 4.21 -1.22 6.92
C ILE A 41 5.51 -1.63 7.62
N CYS A 42 6.57 -0.83 7.48
CA CYS A 42 7.80 -0.95 8.25
C CYS A 42 8.40 0.43 8.53
N TYR A 43 8.71 0.66 9.79
CA TYR A 43 9.38 1.84 10.33
C TYR A 43 10.50 1.46 11.32
N HIS A 44 10.28 0.44 12.15
CA HIS A 44 11.27 -0.13 13.08
C HIS A 44 11.36 -1.66 13.03
N GLU A 45 10.48 -2.30 12.26
CA GLU A 45 10.28 -3.74 12.20
C GLU A 45 11.44 -4.47 11.50
N ASP A 46 11.75 -5.68 11.96
CA ASP A 46 12.58 -6.63 11.19
C ASP A 46 11.77 -7.36 10.10
N PHE A 47 12.37 -8.35 9.43
CA PHE A 47 11.67 -9.11 8.39
C PHE A 47 10.44 -9.85 8.93
N CYS A 48 10.54 -10.53 10.07
CA CYS A 48 9.46 -11.33 10.64
C CYS A 48 8.30 -10.45 11.08
N GLU A 49 8.59 -9.33 11.73
CA GLU A 49 7.60 -8.34 12.15
C GLU A 49 6.92 -7.69 10.93
N THR A 50 7.70 -7.36 9.89
CA THR A 50 7.14 -6.85 8.62
C THR A 50 6.23 -7.88 7.95
N ALA A 51 6.60 -9.16 7.95
CA ALA A 51 5.76 -10.23 7.42
C ALA A 51 4.45 -10.38 8.23
N ALA A 52 4.50 -10.19 9.56
CA ALA A 52 3.30 -10.14 10.39
C ALA A 52 2.40 -8.96 10.02
N ASN A 53 2.97 -7.77 9.75
CA ASN A 53 2.22 -6.61 9.25
C ASN A 53 1.54 -6.90 7.90
N VAL A 54 2.19 -7.62 6.99
CA VAL A 54 1.55 -8.09 5.73
C VAL A 54 0.37 -9.00 6.03
N ALA A 55 0.50 -9.95 6.96
CA ALA A 55 -0.59 -10.84 7.35
C ALA A 55 -1.78 -10.10 7.98
N ASP A 56 -1.51 -9.06 8.79
CA ASP A 56 -2.54 -8.18 9.33
C ASP A 56 -3.25 -7.39 8.23
N TRP A 57 -2.52 -6.88 7.25
CA TRP A 57 -3.12 -6.21 6.10
C TRP A 57 -3.97 -7.13 5.22
N ASN A 58 -3.54 -8.38 5.03
CA ASN A 58 -4.36 -9.38 4.34
C ASN A 58 -5.73 -9.57 5.02
N ARG A 59 -5.77 -9.56 6.36
CA ARG A 59 -7.03 -9.57 7.10
C ARG A 59 -7.84 -8.30 6.87
N ARG A 60 -7.22 -7.11 6.88
CA ARG A 60 -7.90 -5.84 6.57
C ARG A 60 -8.54 -5.83 5.17
N PHE A 61 -7.89 -6.41 4.16
CA PHE A 61 -8.48 -6.51 2.82
C PHE A 61 -9.73 -7.40 2.79
N LEU A 62 -9.83 -8.40 3.66
CA LEU A 62 -11.03 -9.22 3.79
C LEU A 62 -12.12 -8.45 4.55
N ASP A 63 -11.77 -7.89 5.71
CA ASP A 63 -12.71 -7.22 6.62
C ASP A 63 -13.30 -5.93 6.02
N TYR A 64 -12.55 -5.25 5.15
CA TYR A 64 -12.92 -3.97 4.52
C TYR A 64 -12.89 -4.06 3.00
N SER A 65 -13.25 -5.22 2.45
CA SER A 65 -13.25 -5.50 1.01
C SER A 65 -14.16 -4.58 0.18
N ASP A 66 -15.10 -3.91 0.83
CA ASP A 66 -15.99 -2.87 0.30
C ASP A 66 -15.32 -1.50 0.16
N LEU A 67 -14.20 -1.25 0.86
CA LEU A 67 -13.54 0.07 0.91
C LEU A 67 -12.13 0.05 0.31
N ILE A 68 -11.40 -1.05 0.46
CA ILE A 68 -9.99 -1.13 0.05
C ILE A 68 -9.69 -2.41 -0.74
N MET A 69 -8.62 -2.36 -1.52
CA MET A 69 -8.08 -3.52 -2.24
C MET A 69 -6.55 -3.46 -2.30
N PRO A 70 -5.85 -4.61 -2.44
CA PRO A 70 -4.40 -4.61 -2.60
C PRO A 70 -3.99 -3.93 -3.92
N GLY A 71 -2.97 -3.08 -3.85
CA GLY A 71 -2.33 -2.44 -5.00
C GLY A 71 -0.92 -2.98 -5.24
N ARG A 72 -0.63 -3.37 -6.48
CA ARG A 72 0.65 -3.92 -6.92
C ARG A 72 1.14 -3.32 -8.24
N PHE A 73 0.23 -2.83 -9.07
CA PHE A 73 0.51 -2.24 -10.38
C PHE A 73 -0.31 -0.96 -10.59
N ALA A 74 0.03 -0.18 -11.61
CA ALA A 74 -0.67 1.07 -11.92
C ALA A 74 -2.15 0.82 -12.27
N GLU A 75 -2.45 -0.32 -12.87
CA GLU A 75 -3.79 -0.77 -13.23
C GLU A 75 -4.69 -0.94 -12.01
N ASP A 76 -4.13 -1.27 -10.83
CA ASP A 76 -4.90 -1.41 -9.60
C ASP A 76 -5.47 -0.07 -9.13
N VAL A 77 -4.82 1.05 -9.45
CA VAL A 77 -5.35 2.40 -9.18
C VAL A 77 -6.63 2.64 -9.96
N LEU A 78 -6.64 2.25 -11.24
CA LEU A 78 -7.81 2.35 -12.11
C LEU A 78 -8.91 1.39 -11.66
N ALA A 79 -8.57 0.15 -11.30
CA ALA A 79 -9.51 -0.83 -10.81
C ALA A 79 -10.16 -0.40 -9.49
N ALA A 80 -9.39 0.20 -8.58
CA ALA A 80 -9.89 0.76 -7.34
C ALA A 80 -10.91 1.87 -7.61
N ARG A 81 -10.57 2.83 -8.47
CA ARG A 81 -11.49 3.89 -8.90
C ARG A 81 -12.80 3.36 -9.49
N GLN A 82 -12.71 2.39 -10.41
CA GLN A 82 -13.88 1.79 -11.06
C GLN A 82 -14.78 1.01 -10.08
N SER A 83 -14.18 0.46 -9.03
CA SER A 83 -14.90 -0.32 -8.01
C SER A 83 -15.29 0.50 -6.78
N ASP A 84 -15.13 1.82 -6.82
CA ASP A 84 -15.36 2.73 -5.69
C ASP A 84 -14.60 2.34 -4.41
N ARG A 85 -13.36 1.87 -4.59
CA ARG A 85 -12.43 1.46 -3.51
C ARG A 85 -11.10 2.19 -3.64
N THR A 86 -10.27 2.12 -2.60
CA THR A 86 -8.91 2.66 -2.59
C THR A 86 -7.88 1.52 -2.69
N ALA A 87 -6.95 1.61 -3.64
CA ALA A 87 -5.84 0.69 -3.77
C ALA A 87 -4.77 0.98 -2.71
N ILE A 88 -4.36 -0.03 -1.95
CA ILE A 88 -3.35 0.09 -0.90
C ILE A 88 -2.03 -0.51 -1.39
N PHE A 89 -0.99 0.32 -1.47
CA PHE A 89 0.36 -0.09 -1.83
C PHE A 89 1.25 -0.13 -0.60
N PHE A 90 1.97 -1.22 -0.40
CA PHE A 90 2.90 -1.34 0.73
C PHE A 90 4.23 -0.65 0.44
N GLY A 91 4.76 0.01 1.44
CA GLY A 91 6.16 0.37 1.46
C GLY A 91 6.78 0.48 2.84
N PHE A 92 8.08 0.69 2.82
CA PHE A 92 8.95 0.72 4.00
C PHE A 92 9.62 2.08 4.10
N GLN A 93 9.67 2.64 5.31
CA GLN A 93 10.40 3.88 5.57
C GLN A 93 11.88 3.64 5.91
N ASN A 94 12.34 2.39 5.88
CA ASN A 94 13.74 2.00 6.02
C ASN A 94 14.02 0.71 5.23
N CYS A 95 15.24 0.19 5.32
CA CYS A 95 15.67 -1.08 4.73
C CYS A 95 15.70 -2.26 5.73
N SER A 96 15.22 -2.11 6.97
CA SER A 96 15.31 -3.21 7.94
C SER A 96 14.62 -4.52 7.51
N PRO A 97 13.56 -4.53 6.67
CA PRO A 97 12.96 -5.79 6.22
C PRO A 97 13.87 -6.64 5.33
N ILE A 98 14.92 -6.08 4.73
CA ILE A 98 15.89 -6.86 3.93
C ILE A 98 17.17 -7.20 4.71
N GLU A 99 17.27 -6.73 5.96
CA GLU A 99 18.40 -6.99 6.85
C GLU A 99 19.75 -6.79 6.14
N ALA A 100 20.66 -7.79 6.22
CA ALA A 100 21.93 -7.81 5.51
C ALA A 100 21.91 -8.72 4.26
N ASP A 101 20.72 -9.07 3.75
CA ASP A 101 20.56 -9.99 2.62
C ASP A 101 19.75 -9.36 1.47
N VAL A 102 20.44 -9.04 0.38
CA VAL A 102 19.83 -8.47 -0.83
C VAL A 102 18.79 -9.40 -1.47
N GLY A 103 18.87 -10.72 -1.25
CA GLY A 103 17.88 -11.68 -1.73
C GLY A 103 16.49 -11.44 -1.17
N LEU A 104 16.39 -10.83 0.02
CA LEU A 104 15.12 -10.49 0.64
C LEU A 104 14.36 -9.36 -0.10
N VAL A 105 15.02 -8.60 -0.96
CA VAL A 105 14.34 -7.61 -1.83
C VAL A 105 13.27 -8.29 -2.69
N GLU A 106 13.61 -9.43 -3.32
CA GLU A 106 12.65 -10.18 -4.13
C GLU A 106 11.52 -10.75 -3.28
N VAL A 107 11.84 -11.28 -2.11
CA VAL A 107 10.86 -11.83 -1.16
C VAL A 107 9.86 -10.75 -0.73
N CYS A 108 10.34 -9.58 -0.28
CA CYS A 108 9.49 -8.45 0.08
C CYS A 108 8.62 -7.97 -1.09
N HIS A 109 9.17 -7.94 -2.30
CA HIS A 109 8.42 -7.57 -3.50
C HIS A 109 7.29 -8.59 -3.80
N GLN A 110 7.54 -9.89 -3.66
CA GLN A 110 6.51 -10.93 -3.81
C GLN A 110 5.43 -10.81 -2.74
N LEU A 111 5.79 -10.49 -1.50
CA LEU A 111 4.85 -10.22 -0.41
C LEU A 111 3.97 -8.98 -0.68
N GLY A 112 4.44 -8.04 -1.50
CA GLY A 112 3.63 -6.93 -2.03
C GLY A 112 4.23 -5.55 -1.84
N ALA A 113 5.43 -5.44 -1.28
CA ALA A 113 6.13 -4.16 -1.18
C ALA A 113 6.42 -3.58 -2.56
N ARG A 114 6.23 -2.26 -2.71
CA ARG A 114 6.53 -1.51 -3.95
C ARG A 114 7.42 -0.30 -3.72
N PHE A 115 7.52 0.16 -2.48
CA PHE A 115 8.36 1.30 -2.11
C PHE A 115 9.26 0.93 -0.94
N MET A 116 10.51 1.38 -0.98
CA MET A 116 11.48 1.22 0.10
C MET A 116 12.33 2.47 0.18
N GLN A 117 12.27 3.16 1.31
CA GLN A 117 13.14 4.28 1.62
C GLN A 117 14.47 3.74 2.14
N LEU A 118 15.59 4.22 1.59
CA LEU A 118 16.92 3.64 1.83
C LEU A 118 17.45 3.84 3.25
N SER A 119 17.01 4.91 3.91
CA SER A 119 17.42 5.24 5.27
C SER A 119 16.30 5.93 6.01
N TYR A 120 16.34 5.79 7.32
CA TYR A 120 15.56 6.59 8.24
C TYR A 120 16.52 7.30 9.20
N ASN A 121 16.12 8.42 9.81
CA ASN A 121 16.98 9.35 10.57
C ASN A 121 17.61 8.75 11.86
N ASN A 122 18.47 7.75 11.70
CA ASN A 122 19.36 7.22 12.74
C ASN A 122 20.79 7.67 12.52
#